data_AF-A0A4Q4UJX3-F1
#
_entry.id   AF-A0A4Q4UJX3-F1
#
_cell.length_a   1.000
_cell.length_b   1.000
_cell.length_c   1.000
_cell.angle_alpha   90.00
_cell.angle_beta   90.00
_cell.angle_gamma   90.00
#
_symmetry.space_group_name_H-M   'P 1'
#
loop_
_entity.id
_entity.type
_entity.pdbx_description
1 polymer ?
#
loop_
_entity_poly.entity_id
_entity_poly.type
_entity_poly.pdbx_seq_one_letter_code
_entity_poly.pdbx_strand_id
1 'polypeptide(L)'
;MNDTSTDMQLFLQCVENTYGKFEQLSDDEVKKWVPLNSDNIGTGPRNLWIDVFGVFNFVTLHQNTRNYKYLRLAGQLVRRVHHVLGRMKDRTSRLPGATDKEPYKGGLRLGHNGRQDRYTGTLQVHSALKMWIFTLNLLSPQADEFRELNLLVIKLAKAVQPIFVDKDHIGTYSIHPAIYTTANRTIKEIRAK
;
A
#
# COMPACT_ATOMS: atom_id res chain seq x y z
N MET A 1 25.00 -1.78 27.47
CA MET A 1 23.74 -1.04 27.28
C MET A 1 24.07 0.22 26.49
N ASN A 2 23.82 0.23 25.17
CA ASN A 2 23.85 1.41 24.27
C ASN A 2 23.45 1.06 22.81
N ASP A 3 23.23 -0.22 22.48
CA ASP A 3 22.86 -0.68 21.12
C ASP A 3 21.55 -0.07 20.57
N THR A 4 20.57 0.16 21.45
CA THR A 4 19.21 0.57 21.05
C THR A 4 19.16 1.95 20.39
N SER A 5 20.09 2.85 20.72
CA SER A 5 20.16 4.18 20.11
C SER A 5 20.70 4.13 18.68
N THR A 6 21.62 3.20 18.39
CA THR A 6 22.24 3.06 17.06
C THR A 6 21.27 2.39 16.08
N ASP A 7 20.58 1.33 16.52
CA ASP A 7 19.59 0.62 15.68
C ASP A 7 18.43 1.52 15.28
N MET A 8 17.92 2.33 16.21
CA MET A 8 16.84 3.29 15.92
C MET A 8 17.28 4.34 14.90
N GLN A 9 18.52 4.85 15.01
CA GLN A 9 19.07 5.81 14.05
C GLN A 9 19.21 5.20 12.65
N LEU A 10 19.73 3.97 12.56
CA LEU A 10 19.83 3.24 11.30
C LEU A 10 18.46 2.96 10.69
N PHE A 11 17.48 2.59 11.52
CA PHE A 11 16.10 2.39 11.08
C PHE A 11 15.52 3.68 10.49
N LEU A 12 15.60 4.79 11.23
CA LEU A 12 15.12 6.10 10.75
C LEU A 12 15.81 6.50 9.44
N GLN A 13 17.13 6.32 9.34
CA GLN A 13 17.88 6.61 8.11
C GLN A 13 17.38 5.77 6.92
N CYS A 14 17.12 4.47 7.12
CA CYS A 14 16.57 3.61 6.08
C CYS A 14 15.17 4.05 5.61
N VAL A 15 14.31 4.44 6.54
CA VAL A 15 12.95 4.93 6.20
C VAL A 15 13.05 6.29 5.49
N GLU A 16 13.92 7.19 5.95
CA GLU A 16 14.14 8.50 5.32
C GLU A 16 14.78 8.40 3.93
N ASN A 17 15.64 7.42 3.70
CA ASN A 17 16.17 7.14 2.36
C ASN A 17 15.05 6.75 1.39
N THR A 18 13.97 6.15 1.90
CA THR A 18 12.81 5.73 1.10
C THR A 18 11.82 6.87 0.86
N TYR A 19 11.48 7.61 1.92
CA TYR A 19 10.35 8.55 1.90
C TYR A 19 10.75 10.03 1.94
N GLY A 20 12.05 10.32 2.05
CA GLY A 20 12.61 11.65 2.24
C GLY A 20 12.84 11.99 3.72
N LYS A 21 13.55 13.10 3.96
CA LYS A 21 13.87 13.59 5.30
C LYS A 21 12.60 14.05 6.00
N PHE A 22 12.09 13.23 6.93
CA PHE A 22 10.90 13.53 7.70
C PHE A 22 11.20 13.82 9.18
N GLU A 23 12.36 13.42 9.71
CA GLU A 23 12.69 13.62 11.12
C GLU A 23 12.86 15.09 11.47
N GLN A 24 13.35 15.89 10.52
CA GLN A 24 13.55 17.32 10.71
C GLN A 24 12.27 18.15 10.57
N LEU A 25 11.16 17.54 10.13
CA LEU A 25 9.91 18.24 9.92
C LEU A 25 9.23 18.56 11.25
N SER A 26 8.75 19.80 11.36
CA SER A 26 7.80 20.25 12.37
C SER A 26 6.42 19.63 12.15
N ASP A 27 5.58 19.72 13.18
CA ASP A 27 4.20 19.22 13.16
C ASP A 27 3.34 19.78 12.03
N ASP A 28 3.54 21.06 11.67
CA ASP A 28 2.80 21.70 10.59
C ASP A 28 3.34 21.32 9.20
N GLU A 29 4.63 21.06 9.09
CA GLU A 29 5.23 20.53 7.87
C GLU A 29 4.79 19.09 7.61
N VAL A 30 4.67 18.26 8.65
CA VAL A 30 4.15 16.89 8.54
C VAL A 30 2.73 16.86 7.97
N LYS A 31 1.88 17.84 8.27
CA LYS A 31 0.52 17.94 7.69
C LYS A 31 0.53 18.20 6.18
N LYS A 32 1.60 18.78 5.66
CA LYS A 32 1.79 19.10 4.23
C LYS A 32 2.80 18.18 3.55
N TRP A 33 3.36 17.23 4.31
CA TRP A 33 4.41 16.36 3.82
C TRP A 33 3.89 15.46 2.70
N VAL A 34 4.64 15.44 1.60
CA VAL A 34 4.40 14.54 0.48
C VAL A 34 5.60 13.60 0.43
N PRO A 35 5.41 12.28 0.66
CA PRO A 35 6.51 11.34 0.57
C PRO A 35 7.10 11.39 -0.83
N LEU A 36 8.43 11.38 -0.89
CA LEU A 36 9.14 11.25 -2.15
C LEU A 36 8.57 10.04 -2.91
N ASN A 37 8.38 10.22 -4.21
CA ASN A 37 8.14 9.05 -5.05
C ASN A 37 9.44 8.24 -5.04
N SER A 38 9.34 6.92 -5.12
CA SER A 38 10.47 5.99 -5.23
C SER A 38 11.34 6.19 -6.49
N ASP A 39 11.02 7.20 -7.31
CA ASP A 39 11.71 7.61 -8.53
C ASP A 39 13.23 7.77 -8.30
N ASN A 40 13.67 8.10 -7.08
CA ASN A 40 15.08 8.31 -6.70
C ASN A 40 15.84 7.04 -6.27
N ILE A 41 15.19 5.87 -6.17
CA ILE A 41 15.80 4.62 -5.66
C ILE A 41 15.92 3.56 -6.79
N GLY A 42 15.80 3.97 -8.05
CA GLY A 42 15.98 3.07 -9.21
C GLY A 42 14.87 2.02 -9.40
N THR A 43 13.78 2.08 -8.63
CA THR A 43 12.66 1.11 -8.69
C THR A 43 11.48 1.57 -9.54
N GLY A 44 11.53 2.79 -10.09
CA GLY A 44 10.45 3.37 -10.89
C GLY A 44 9.31 3.96 -10.05
N PRO A 45 8.11 4.16 -10.61
CA PRO A 45 7.01 4.82 -9.92
C PRO A 45 6.59 4.06 -8.66
N ARG A 46 6.04 4.80 -7.69
CA ARG A 46 5.55 4.33 -6.37
C ARG A 46 5.04 2.89 -6.38
N ASN A 47 5.59 2.05 -5.50
CA ASN A 47 5.28 0.63 -5.40
C ASN A 47 4.44 0.33 -4.13
N LEU A 48 3.27 -0.29 -4.30
CA LEU A 48 2.33 -0.57 -3.22
C LEU A 48 2.94 -1.48 -2.14
N TRP A 49 3.78 -2.43 -2.51
CA TRP A 49 4.43 -3.34 -1.56
C TRP A 49 5.39 -2.61 -0.64
N ILE A 50 6.16 -1.67 -1.18
CA ILE A 50 7.07 -0.83 -0.38
C ILE A 50 6.26 0.05 0.58
N ASP A 51 5.16 0.61 0.11
CA ASP A 51 4.31 1.51 0.91
C ASP A 51 3.57 0.80 2.05
N VAL A 52 3.21 -0.48 1.89
CA VAL A 52 2.70 -1.33 2.99
C VAL A 52 3.70 -1.29 4.16
N PHE A 53 4.98 -1.56 3.88
CA PHE A 53 6.01 -1.54 4.91
C PHE A 53 6.27 -0.13 5.43
N GLY A 54 6.19 0.91 4.59
CA GLY A 54 6.30 2.29 5.04
C GLY A 54 5.29 2.65 6.13
N VAL A 55 4.02 2.28 5.93
CA VAL A 55 2.98 2.53 6.93
C VAL A 55 3.25 1.73 8.20
N PHE A 56 3.62 0.44 8.10
CA PHE A 56 3.99 -0.33 9.30
C PHE A 56 5.16 0.28 10.05
N ASN A 57 6.20 0.74 9.33
CA ASN A 57 7.35 1.38 9.95
C ASN A 57 6.92 2.62 10.74
N PHE A 58 6.07 3.47 10.18
CA PHE A 58 5.55 4.64 10.90
C PHE A 58 4.65 4.28 12.09
N VAL A 59 3.79 3.28 11.98
CA VAL A 59 2.98 2.81 13.12
C VAL A 59 3.89 2.24 14.22
N THR A 60 4.90 1.45 13.85
CA THR A 60 5.88 0.91 14.80
C THR A 60 6.67 2.03 15.48
N LEU A 61 7.11 3.06 14.74
CA LEU A 61 7.78 4.22 15.31
C LEU A 61 6.88 4.95 16.32
N HIS A 62 5.60 5.14 15.99
CA HIS A 62 4.63 5.70 16.93
C HIS A 62 4.51 4.83 18.19
N GLN A 63 4.38 3.52 18.06
CA GLN A 63 4.23 2.62 19.21
C GLN A 63 5.44 2.64 20.14
N ASN A 64 6.65 2.72 19.58
CA ASN A 64 7.89 2.71 20.36
C ASN A 64 8.24 4.07 20.97
N THR A 65 7.92 5.17 20.30
CA THR A 65 8.30 6.53 20.75
C THR A 65 7.15 7.31 21.38
N ARG A 66 5.91 6.87 21.17
CA ARG A 66 4.67 7.59 21.47
C ARG A 66 4.53 8.94 20.76
N ASN A 67 5.38 9.23 19.77
CA ASN A 67 5.32 10.46 19.00
C ASN A 67 4.22 10.35 17.93
N TYR A 68 3.20 11.22 18.03
CA TYR A 68 2.04 11.23 17.13
C TYR A 68 2.38 11.66 15.69
N LYS A 69 3.51 12.35 15.50
CA LYS A 69 4.05 12.71 14.18
C LYS A 69 4.10 11.52 13.22
N TYR A 70 4.51 10.34 13.69
CA TYR A 70 4.62 9.17 12.84
C TYR A 70 3.27 8.67 12.34
N LEU A 71 2.21 8.75 13.14
CA LEU A 71 0.87 8.44 12.65
C LEU A 71 0.40 9.43 11.58
N ARG A 72 0.71 10.73 11.72
CA ARG A 72 0.41 11.71 10.68
C ARG A 72 1.18 11.42 9.39
N LEU A 73 2.45 11.03 9.47
CA LEU A 73 3.25 10.60 8.32
C LEU A 73 2.63 9.35 7.65
N ALA A 74 2.20 8.36 8.42
CA ALA A 74 1.45 7.21 7.91
C ALA A 74 0.19 7.62 7.15
N GLY A 75 -0.59 8.55 7.71
CA GLY A 75 -1.78 9.11 7.06
C GLY A 75 -1.48 9.82 5.73
N GLN A 76 -0.41 10.61 5.67
CA GLN A 76 0.03 11.26 4.42
C GLN A 76 0.49 10.24 3.38
N LEU A 77 1.22 9.20 3.80
CA LEU A 77 1.62 8.12 2.90
C LEU A 77 0.41 7.41 2.29
N VAL A 78 -0.59 7.08 3.11
CA VAL A 78 -1.85 6.49 2.64
C VAL A 78 -2.53 7.40 1.61
N ARG A 79 -2.69 8.70 1.91
CA ARG A 79 -3.29 9.66 0.97
C ARG A 79 -2.51 9.71 -0.35
N ARG A 80 -1.18 9.72 -0.28
CA ARG A 80 -0.32 9.76 -1.47
C ARG A 80 -0.42 8.48 -2.30
N VAL A 81 -0.46 7.31 -1.67
CA VAL A 81 -0.69 6.02 -2.33
C VAL A 81 -1.99 6.04 -3.10
N HIS A 82 -3.10 6.41 -2.46
CA HIS A 82 -4.40 6.46 -3.13
C HIS A 82 -4.46 7.52 -4.24
N HIS A 83 -3.78 8.65 -4.07
CA HIS A 83 -3.70 9.68 -5.10
C HIS A 83 -2.96 9.20 -6.35
N VAL A 84 -1.85 8.48 -6.19
CA VAL A 84 -0.99 8.04 -7.30
C VAL A 84 -1.46 6.71 -7.90
N LEU A 85 -1.72 5.72 -7.04
CA LEU A 85 -2.05 4.36 -7.45
C LEU A 85 -3.55 4.14 -7.70
N GLY A 86 -4.43 5.05 -7.23
CA GLY A 86 -5.85 5.07 -7.57
C GLY A 86 -6.19 5.77 -8.91
N ARG A 87 -5.17 6.10 -9.70
CA ARG A 87 -5.29 6.75 -11.02
C ARG A 87 -4.58 5.93 -12.08
N MET A 88 -4.86 6.19 -13.36
CA MET A 88 -4.13 5.62 -14.49
C MET A 88 -2.64 5.99 -14.45
N LYS A 89 -1.81 5.28 -15.23
CA LYS A 89 -0.34 5.47 -15.22
C LYS A 89 0.10 6.89 -15.54
N ASP A 90 -0.60 7.54 -16.47
CA ASP A 90 -0.42 8.94 -16.85
C ASP A 90 -0.96 9.95 -15.81
N ARG A 91 -1.65 9.46 -14.78
CA ARG A 91 -2.26 10.21 -13.67
C ARG A 91 -3.40 11.15 -14.08
N THR A 92 -3.82 11.13 -15.35
CA THR A 92 -4.84 12.06 -15.88
C THR A 92 -6.24 11.66 -15.42
N SER A 93 -6.52 10.36 -15.37
CA SER A 93 -7.85 9.81 -15.10
C SER A 93 -7.85 8.84 -13.92
N ARG A 94 -9.03 8.64 -13.33
CA ARG A 94 -9.27 7.62 -12.30
C ARG A 94 -9.19 6.22 -12.91
N LEU A 95 -8.98 5.22 -12.08
CA LEU A 95 -9.09 3.82 -12.52
C LEU A 95 -10.53 3.49 -12.96
N PRO A 96 -10.74 2.54 -13.88
CA PRO A 96 -12.08 2.09 -14.26
C PRO A 96 -12.94 1.74 -13.03
N GLY A 97 -14.18 2.23 -13.01
CA GLY A 97 -15.09 2.06 -11.87
C GLY A 97 -14.95 3.10 -10.75
N ALA A 98 -13.88 3.91 -10.72
CA ALA A 98 -13.74 5.02 -9.78
C ALA A 98 -14.23 6.35 -10.38
N THR A 99 -14.78 7.22 -9.52
CA THR A 99 -15.19 8.60 -9.84
C THR A 99 -14.58 9.57 -8.82
N ASP A 100 -14.71 10.88 -9.01
CA ASP A 100 -14.21 11.81 -7.98
C ASP A 100 -15.00 11.76 -6.67
N LYS A 101 -16.28 11.39 -6.73
CA LYS A 101 -17.11 11.15 -5.54
C LYS A 101 -16.81 9.79 -4.89
N GLU A 102 -16.37 8.81 -5.69
CA GLU A 102 -16.06 7.45 -5.23
C GLU A 102 -14.70 7.00 -5.78
N PRO A 103 -13.59 7.62 -5.34
CA PRO A 103 -12.28 7.44 -5.97
C PRO A 103 -11.64 6.07 -5.71
N TYR A 104 -12.25 5.26 -4.85
CA TYR A 104 -11.72 3.97 -4.37
C TYR A 104 -12.37 2.76 -5.05
N LYS A 105 -13.47 2.97 -5.80
CA LYS A 105 -14.21 1.87 -6.45
C LYS A 105 -13.44 1.16 -7.55
N GLY A 106 -12.38 1.77 -8.08
CA GLY A 106 -11.51 1.20 -9.12
C GLY A 106 -10.29 0.44 -8.59
N GLY A 107 -10.13 0.31 -7.27
CA GLY A 107 -8.98 -0.36 -6.68
C GLY A 107 -7.71 0.49 -6.64
N LEU A 108 -6.55 -0.18 -6.70
CA LEU A 108 -5.21 0.41 -6.70
C LEU A 108 -4.31 -0.34 -7.67
N ARG A 109 -3.51 0.40 -8.45
CA ARG A 109 -2.36 -0.16 -9.16
C ARG A 109 -1.30 -0.61 -8.17
N LEU A 110 -0.43 -1.54 -8.60
CA LEU A 110 0.69 -1.99 -7.78
C LEU A 110 1.93 -1.11 -7.87
N GLY A 111 2.08 -0.40 -9.00
CA GLY A 111 3.31 0.32 -9.30
C GLY A 111 4.44 -0.61 -9.74
N HIS A 112 4.56 -0.84 -11.04
CA HIS A 112 5.74 -1.46 -11.65
C HIS A 112 5.97 -0.93 -13.07
N ASN A 113 7.18 -1.11 -13.57
CA ASN A 113 7.69 -0.58 -14.83
C ASN A 113 7.03 -1.23 -16.06
N GLY A 114 5.82 -0.79 -16.40
CA GLY A 114 5.32 -0.78 -17.78
C GLY A 114 4.88 -2.10 -18.41
N ARG A 115 4.78 -3.22 -17.70
CA ARG A 115 4.02 -4.38 -18.20
C ARG A 115 2.55 -4.22 -17.82
N GLN A 116 1.68 -4.34 -18.83
CA GLN A 116 0.22 -4.09 -18.79
C GLN A 116 -0.34 -4.11 -17.38
N ASP A 117 -0.85 -2.95 -16.92
CA ASP A 117 -1.63 -2.74 -15.69
C ASP A 117 -2.98 -3.50 -15.73
N ARG A 118 -3.05 -4.68 -16.35
CA ARG A 118 -4.10 -5.62 -16.03
C ARG A 118 -3.79 -6.10 -14.63
N TYR A 119 -4.80 -6.11 -13.78
CA TYR A 119 -4.82 -7.01 -12.64
C TYR A 119 -4.65 -8.43 -13.18
N THR A 120 -3.42 -8.89 -13.41
CA THR A 120 -3.14 -10.20 -14.04
C THR A 120 -3.40 -11.35 -13.09
N GLY A 121 -4.18 -11.13 -12.03
CA GLY A 121 -4.50 -12.13 -11.04
C GLY A 121 -3.27 -12.77 -10.39
N THR A 122 -2.07 -12.16 -10.47
CA THR A 122 -0.86 -12.81 -9.96
C THR A 122 -0.84 -12.75 -8.44
N LEU A 123 -0.25 -13.77 -7.81
CA LEU A 123 -0.18 -13.89 -6.35
C LEU A 123 0.46 -12.65 -5.68
N GLN A 124 1.37 -11.97 -6.37
CA GLN A 124 1.99 -10.74 -5.88
C GLN A 124 1.00 -9.56 -5.79
N VAL A 125 0.11 -9.41 -6.77
CA VAL A 125 -0.99 -8.42 -6.75
C VAL A 125 -1.88 -8.66 -5.54
N HIS A 126 -2.20 -9.93 -5.32
CA HIS A 126 -3.08 -10.39 -4.26
C HIS A 126 -2.50 -10.09 -2.88
N SER A 127 -1.24 -10.45 -2.66
CA SER A 127 -0.56 -10.24 -1.38
C SER A 127 -0.41 -8.75 -1.06
N ALA A 128 0.02 -7.93 -2.02
CA ALA A 128 0.19 -6.49 -1.77
C ALA A 128 -1.13 -5.80 -1.40
N LEU A 129 -2.22 -6.14 -2.08
CA LEU A 129 -3.51 -5.51 -1.86
C LEU A 129 -4.19 -5.97 -0.56
N LYS A 130 -4.07 -7.26 -0.21
CA LYS A 130 -4.51 -7.77 1.10
C LYS A 130 -3.74 -7.12 2.24
N MET A 131 -2.41 -7.03 2.10
CA MET A 131 -1.59 -6.35 3.09
C MET A 131 -1.96 -4.88 3.19
N TRP A 132 -2.23 -4.19 2.07
CA TRP A 132 -2.69 -2.79 2.10
C TRP A 132 -4.03 -2.63 2.83
N ILE A 133 -5.02 -3.48 2.55
CA ILE A 133 -6.31 -3.49 3.28
C ILE A 133 -6.07 -3.69 4.78
N PHE A 134 -5.21 -4.64 5.16
CA PHE A 134 -4.85 -4.88 6.55
C PHE A 134 -4.15 -3.66 7.19
N THR A 135 -3.21 -3.04 6.48
CA THR A 135 -2.51 -1.81 6.90
C THR A 135 -3.47 -0.66 7.17
N LEU A 136 -4.48 -0.45 6.31
CA LEU A 136 -5.48 0.58 6.50
C LEU A 136 -6.38 0.29 7.72
N ASN A 137 -6.75 -0.98 7.93
CA ASN A 137 -7.52 -1.42 9.10
C ASN A 137 -6.69 -1.32 10.40
N LEU A 138 -5.37 -1.51 10.34
CA LEU A 138 -4.46 -1.33 11.47
C LEU A 138 -4.37 0.15 11.88
N LEU A 139 -4.35 1.06 10.90
CA LEU A 139 -4.18 2.50 11.12
C LEU A 139 -5.49 3.17 11.57
N SER A 140 -6.64 2.68 11.13
CA SER A 140 -7.94 3.29 11.42
C SER A 140 -8.30 3.44 12.91
N PRO A 141 -7.98 2.52 13.84
CA PRO A 141 -8.27 2.71 15.26
C PRO A 141 -7.23 3.59 15.98
N GLN A 142 -6.12 3.97 15.32
CA GLN A 142 -5.02 4.68 16.01
C GLN A 142 -5.38 6.13 16.35
N ALA A 143 -6.31 6.74 15.62
CA ALA A 143 -6.81 8.09 15.90
C ALA A 143 -8.13 8.38 15.18
N ASP A 144 -8.91 9.33 15.69
CA ASP A 144 -10.19 9.73 15.11
C ASP A 144 -10.07 10.24 13.67
N GLU A 145 -8.97 10.94 13.35
CA GLU A 145 -8.70 11.44 11.98
C GLU A 145 -8.47 10.31 10.95
N PHE A 146 -8.25 9.07 11.40
CA PHE A 146 -8.09 7.88 10.55
C PHE A 146 -9.33 7.00 10.50
N ARG A 147 -10.42 7.36 11.20
CA ARG A 147 -11.64 6.55 11.23
C ARG A 147 -12.22 6.32 9.82
N GLU A 148 -12.12 7.33 8.96
CA GLU A 148 -12.51 7.27 7.54
C GLU A 148 -11.76 6.18 6.76
N LEU A 149 -10.56 5.78 7.19
CA LEU A 149 -9.82 4.69 6.55
C LEU A 149 -10.57 3.36 6.62
N ASN A 150 -11.41 3.12 7.64
CA ASN A 150 -12.25 1.91 7.67
C ASN A 150 -13.25 1.86 6.53
N LEU A 151 -13.84 3.01 6.16
CA LEU A 151 -14.70 3.07 4.98
C LEU A 151 -13.90 2.83 3.71
N LEU A 152 -12.65 3.30 3.65
CA LEU A 152 -11.75 3.03 2.53
C LEU A 152 -11.39 1.54 2.42
N VAL A 153 -11.09 0.88 3.54
CA VAL A 153 -10.85 -0.57 3.63
C VAL A 153 -12.01 -1.34 3.03
N ILE A 154 -13.25 -1.03 3.45
CA ILE A 154 -14.44 -1.72 2.97
C ILE A 154 -14.67 -1.48 1.48
N LYS A 155 -14.55 -0.22 1.03
CA LYS A 155 -14.72 0.13 -0.40
C LYS A 155 -13.68 -0.54 -1.26
N LEU A 156 -12.41 -0.52 -0.84
CA LEU A 156 -11.32 -1.17 -1.54
C LEU A 156 -11.52 -2.67 -1.58
N ALA A 157 -11.81 -3.31 -0.44
CA ALA A 157 -12.08 -4.74 -0.35
C ALA A 157 -13.19 -5.17 -1.31
N LYS A 158 -14.31 -4.43 -1.36
CA LYS A 158 -15.40 -4.68 -2.31
C LYS A 158 -14.98 -4.50 -3.77
N ALA A 159 -14.23 -3.44 -4.08
CA ALA A 159 -13.77 -3.16 -5.43
C ALA A 159 -12.84 -4.26 -5.97
N VAL A 160 -12.03 -4.82 -5.08
CA VAL A 160 -11.00 -5.79 -5.47
C VAL A 160 -11.50 -7.23 -5.35
N GLN A 161 -12.55 -7.49 -4.57
CA GLN A 161 -13.11 -8.82 -4.33
C GLN A 161 -13.37 -9.65 -5.59
N PRO A 162 -13.91 -9.12 -6.70
CA PRO A 162 -14.10 -9.88 -7.94
C PRO A 162 -12.79 -10.41 -8.56
N ILE A 163 -11.64 -9.88 -8.16
CA ILE A 163 -10.32 -10.33 -8.60
C ILE A 163 -9.90 -11.59 -7.82
N PHE A 164 -10.41 -11.77 -6.60
CA PHE A 164 -10.06 -12.86 -5.70
C PHE A 164 -11.00 -14.07 -5.82
N VAL A 165 -12.25 -13.83 -6.21
CA VAL A 165 -13.29 -14.86 -6.21
C VAL A 165 -14.13 -14.78 -7.47
N ASP A 166 -14.26 -15.93 -8.13
CA ASP A 166 -15.28 -16.16 -9.13
C ASP A 166 -16.58 -16.55 -8.43
N LYS A 167 -17.69 -16.03 -8.95
CA LYS A 167 -19.03 -16.39 -8.51
C LYS A 167 -19.63 -17.31 -9.55
N ASP A 168 -19.87 -18.55 -9.18
CA ASP A 168 -20.48 -19.54 -10.07
C ASP A 168 -21.97 -19.23 -10.25
N HIS A 169 -22.60 -19.85 -11.26
CA HIS A 169 -23.99 -19.61 -11.65
C HIS A 169 -25.02 -19.92 -10.55
N ILE A 170 -24.61 -20.66 -9.52
CA ILE A 170 -25.45 -21.09 -8.37
C ILE A 170 -25.16 -20.23 -7.11
N GLY A 171 -24.33 -19.21 -7.22
CA GLY A 171 -24.01 -18.27 -6.14
C GLY A 171 -22.90 -18.72 -5.18
N THR A 172 -22.24 -19.85 -5.44
CA THR A 172 -21.02 -20.27 -4.74
C THR A 172 -19.82 -19.44 -5.15
N TYR A 173 -18.93 -19.15 -4.19
CA TYR A 173 -17.69 -18.42 -4.44
C TYR A 173 -16.51 -19.37 -4.46
N SER A 174 -15.75 -19.32 -5.55
CA SER A 174 -14.53 -20.11 -5.76
C SER A 174 -13.33 -19.17 -5.88
N ILE A 175 -12.17 -19.55 -5.35
CA ILE A 175 -10.95 -18.73 -5.47
C ILE A 175 -10.57 -18.67 -6.96
N HIS A 176 -10.36 -17.45 -7.48
CA HIS A 176 -10.12 -17.23 -8.91
C HIS A 176 -8.93 -18.08 -9.42
N PRO A 177 -9.09 -18.92 -10.47
CA PRO A 177 -8.10 -19.92 -10.90
C PRO A 177 -6.70 -19.37 -11.19
N ALA A 178 -6.60 -18.13 -11.68
CA ALA A 178 -5.31 -17.45 -11.95
C ALA A 178 -4.36 -17.41 -10.74
N ILE A 179 -4.91 -17.45 -9.51
CA ILE A 179 -4.14 -17.52 -8.26
C ILE A 179 -3.35 -18.83 -8.19
N TYR A 180 -3.99 -19.95 -8.51
CA TYR A 180 -3.37 -21.28 -8.48
C TYR A 180 -2.44 -21.52 -9.65
N THR A 181 -2.78 -21.03 -10.85
CA THR A 181 -1.96 -21.21 -12.05
C THR A 181 -0.58 -20.54 -11.88
N THR A 182 -0.54 -19.37 -11.25
CA THR A 182 0.71 -18.65 -10.96
C THR A 182 1.56 -19.42 -9.94
N ALA A 183 0.97 -19.87 -8.83
CA ALA A 183 1.67 -20.62 -7.79
C ALA A 183 2.27 -21.94 -8.31
N ASN A 184 1.49 -22.69 -9.10
CA ASN A 184 1.91 -23.98 -9.65
C ASN A 184 3.03 -23.84 -10.70
N ARG A 185 3.04 -22.74 -11.47
CA ARG A 185 4.11 -22.44 -12.41
C ARG A 185 5.42 -22.15 -11.68
N THR A 186 5.40 -21.31 -10.65
CA THR A 186 6.58 -20.99 -9.84
C THR A 186 7.13 -22.22 -9.13
N ILE A 187 6.27 -23.10 -8.59
CA ILE A 187 6.71 -24.36 -7.96
C ILE A 187 7.38 -25.29 -8.98
N LYS A 188 6.86 -25.39 -10.21
CA LYS A 188 7.49 -26.18 -11.28
C LYS A 188 8.84 -25.61 -11.69
N GLU A 189 8.96 -24.29 -11.82
CA GLU A 189 10.22 -23.61 -12.18
C GLU A 189 11.30 -23.72 -11.08
N ILE A 190 10.90 -23.76 -9.80
CA ILE A 190 11.81 -24.00 -8.66
C ILE A 190 12.26 -25.46 -8.61
N ARG A 191 11.37 -26.42 -8.89
CA ARG A 191 11.70 -27.87 -8.89
C ARG A 191 12.52 -28.33 -10.09
N ALA A 192 12.61 -27.50 -11.13
CA ALA A 192 13.38 -27.77 -12.35
C ALA A 192 14.83 -27.23 -12.28
N LYS A 193 15.22 -26.62 -11.15
CA LYS A 193 16.58 -26.18 -10.82
C LYS A 193 17.15 -27.07 -9.73
#